data_AF-A0A8J3MN74-F1
#
_entry.id   AF-A0A8J3MN74-F1
#
_cell.length_a   1.000
_cell.length_b   1.000
_cell.length_c   1.000
_cell.angle_alpha   90.00
_cell.angle_beta   90.00
_cell.angle_gamma   90.00
#
_symmetry.space_group_name_H-M   'P 1'
#
loop_
_entity.id
_entity.type
_entity.pdbx_description
1 polymer ?
#
loop_
_entity_poly.entity_id
_entity_poly.type
_entity_poly.pdbx_seq_one_letter_code
_entity_poly.pdbx_strand_id
1 'polypeptide(L)' 'MAQARISVTFNPETSQHLAKLADVTKLSVQELAERLIQEAIELEEEDIALSKIANERDVEGVEIVDYKDVKWRC' A
#
# COMPACT_ATOMS: atom_id res chain seq x y z
N MET A 1 -20.13 9.83 6.59
CA MET A 1 -19.33 8.61 6.83
C MET A 1 -19.07 8.55 8.32
N ALA A 2 -19.40 7.45 9.00
CA ALA A 2 -19.17 7.34 10.44
C ALA A 2 -17.67 7.29 10.71
N GLN A 3 -17.18 8.11 11.64
CA GLN A 3 -15.79 8.06 12.07
C GLN A 3 -15.62 6.84 12.96
N ALA A 4 -15.31 5.70 12.36
CA ALA A 4 -15.04 4.47 13.11
C ALA A 4 -13.72 4.67 13.88
N ARG A 5 -13.80 4.68 15.22
CA ARG A 5 -12.60 4.66 16.06
C ARG A 5 -12.12 3.23 16.18
N ILE A 6 -11.07 2.90 15.44
CA ILE A 6 -10.46 1.56 15.45
C ILE A 6 -9.38 1.53 16.53
N SER A 7 -9.34 0.45 17.30
CA SER A 7 -8.24 0.15 18.23
C SER A 7 -7.50 -1.08 17.71
N VAL A 8 -6.19 -0.96 17.55
CA VAL A 8 -5.32 -2.03 17.09
C VAL A 8 -4.31 -2.32 18.19
N THR A 9 -4.13 -3.60 18.52
CA THR A 9 -3.11 -4.06 19.46
C THR A 9 -2.08 -4.88 18.70
N PHE A 10 -0.82 -4.50 18.81
CA PHE A 10 0.29 -5.22 18.21
C PHE A 10 0.85 -6.25 19.19
N ASN A 11 1.49 -7.29 18.64
CA ASN A 11 2.26 -8.21 19.48
C ASN A 11 3.46 -7.47 20.12
N PRO A 12 4.09 -8.04 21.17
CA PRO A 12 5.18 -7.38 21.88
C PRO A 12 6.39 -7.04 21.01
N GLU A 13 6.75 -7.91 20.07
CA GLU A 13 7.90 -7.74 19.17
C GLU A 13 7.69 -6.55 18.23
N THR A 14 6.56 -6.53 17.51
CA THR A 14 6.16 -5.40 16.65
C THR A 14 6.07 -4.11 17.44
N SER A 15 5.50 -4.13 18.64
CA SER A 15 5.43 -2.95 19.52
C SER A 15 6.83 -2.42 19.86
N GLN A 16 7.77 -3.31 20.16
CA GLN A 16 9.15 -2.94 20.46
C GLN A 16 9.87 -2.35 19.24
N HIS A 17 9.66 -2.93 18.06
CA HIS A 17 10.23 -2.40 16.82
C HIS A 17 9.67 -1.03 16.46
N LEU A 18 8.36 -0.85 16.61
CA LEU A 18 7.69 0.42 16.35
C LEU A 18 8.18 1.52 17.31
N ALA A 19 8.35 1.21 18.60
CA ALA A 19 8.90 2.14 19.58
C ALA A 19 10.34 2.55 19.24
N LYS A 20 11.21 1.58 18.92
CA LYS A 20 12.60 1.87 18.49
C LYS A 20 12.64 2.73 17.22
N LEU A 21 11.76 2.45 16.27
CA LEU A 21 11.70 3.22 15.03
C LEU A 21 11.23 4.66 15.29
N ALA A 22 10.22 4.84 16.15
CA ALA A 22 9.74 6.15 16.57
C ALA A 22 10.85 7.00 17.20
N ASP A 23 11.69 6.39 18.05
CA ASP A 23 12.85 7.05 18.66
C ASP A 23 13.89 7.53 17.64
N VAL A 24 14.13 6.72 16.59
CA VAL A 24 15.06 7.05 15.49
C VAL A 24 14.47 8.15 14.62
N THR A 25 13.18 8.09 14.28
CA THR A 25 12.51 9.06 13.42
C THR A 25 12.12 10.34 14.14
N LYS A 26 12.26 10.41 15.47
CA LYS A 26 11.84 11.54 16.31
C LYS A 26 10.34 11.85 16.19
N LEU A 27 9.54 10.79 16.07
CA LEU A 27 8.09 10.87 16.04
C LEU A 27 7.52 10.19 17.28
N SER A 28 6.28 10.53 17.66
CA SER A 28 5.56 9.68 18.61
C SER A 28 5.22 8.33 17.96
N VAL A 29 5.06 7.29 18.79
CA VAL A 29 4.63 5.96 18.32
C VAL A 29 3.31 6.03 17.56
N GLN A 30 2.39 6.89 18.01
CA GLN A 30 1.10 7.07 17.36
C GLN A 30 1.25 7.71 15.97
N GLU A 31 1.97 8.82 15.86
CA GLU A 31 2.18 9.49 14.56
C GLU A 31 2.87 8.58 13.55
N LEU A 32 3.89 7.83 14.00
CA LEU A 32 4.55 6.85 13.14
C LEU A 32 3.60 5.73 12.72
N ALA A 33 2.79 5.20 13.64
CA ALA A 33 1.83 4.15 13.33
C ALA A 33 0.78 4.62 12.32
N GLU A 34 0.21 5.82 12.52
CA GLU A 34 -0.78 6.40 11.62
C GLU A 34 -0.20 6.58 10.21
N ARG A 35 1.02 7.11 10.10
CA ARG A 35 1.69 7.28 8.80
C ARG A 35 1.91 5.95 8.09
N LEU A 36 2.47 4.96 8.78
CA LEU A 36 2.75 3.63 8.20
C LEU A 36 1.47 2.91 7.78
N ILE A 37 0.40 3.02 8.58
CA ILE A 37 -0.90 2.43 8.25
C ILE A 37 -1.51 3.12 7.03
N GLN A 38 -1.40 4.45 6.93
CA GLN A 38 -1.89 5.18 5.77
C GLN A 38 -1.16 4.77 4.49
N GLU A 39 0.17 4.72 4.53
CA GLU A 39 1.00 4.26 3.40
C GLU A 39 0.61 2.82 2.98
N ALA A 40 0.39 1.93 3.94
CA ALA A 40 -0.04 0.55 3.66
C ALA A 40 -1.44 0.48 3.03
N ILE A 41 -2.38 1.33 3.46
CA ILE A 41 -3.72 1.41 2.86
C ILE A 41 -3.64 1.90 1.42
N GLU A 42 -2.87 2.96 1.15
CA GLU A 42 -2.71 3.52 -0.19
C GLU A 42 -2.12 2.48 -1.16
N LEU A 43 -1.12 1.70 -0.72
CA LEU A 43 -0.53 0.61 -1.50
C LEU A 43 -1.54 -0.51 -1.77
N GLU A 44 -2.32 -0.93 -0.77
CA GLU A 44 -3.33 -1.98 -0.95
C GLU A 44 -4.44 -1.52 -1.92
N GLU A 45 -4.84 -0.24 -1.85
CA GLU A 45 -5.80 0.35 -2.80
C GLU A 45 -5.25 0.37 -4.23
N GLU A 46 -3.97 0.72 -4.41
CA GLU A 46 -3.28 0.68 -5.71
C GLU A 46 -3.23 -0.75 -6.27
N ASP A 47 -2.82 -1.73 -5.47
CA ASP A 47 -2.74 -3.14 -5.88
C ASP A 47 -4.12 -3.68 -6.30
N ILE A 48 -5.17 -3.34 -5.56
CA ILE A 48 -6.55 -3.70 -5.92
C ILE A 48 -6.95 -3.06 -7.26
N ALA A 49 -6.59 -1.79 -7.49
CA ALA A 49 -6.88 -1.10 -8.73
C ALA A 49 -6.13 -1.71 -9.93
N LEU A 50 -4.83 -2.00 -9.76
CA LEU A 50 -4.00 -2.63 -10.77
C LEU A 50 -4.49 -4.05 -11.11
N SER A 51 -4.88 -4.82 -10.11
CA SER A 51 -5.45 -6.16 -10.30
C SER A 51 -6.75 -6.12 -11.11
N LYS A 52 -7.63 -5.13 -10.86
CA LYS A 52 -8.83 -4.91 -11.68
C LYS A 52 -8.48 -4.60 -13.13
N ILE A 53 -7.54 -3.67 -13.37
CA ILE A 53 -7.10 -3.30 -14.72
C ILE A 53 -6.49 -4.51 -15.45
N ALA A 54 -5.69 -5.32 -14.75
CA ALA A 54 -5.10 -6.52 -15.31
C ALA A 54 -6.19 -7.51 -15.75
N ASN A 55 -7.18 -7.78 -14.89
CA ASN A 55 -8.31 -8.65 -15.21
C ASN A 55 -9.18 -8.12 -16.37
N GLU A 56 -9.36 -6.80 -16.48
CA GLU A 56 -10.09 -6.19 -17.60
C GLU A 56 -9.34 -6.30 -18.93
N ARG A 57 -8.00 -6.31 -18.89
CA ARG A 57 -7.14 -6.45 -20.08
C ARG A 57 -6.92 -7.90 -20.49
N ASP A 58 -6.91 -8.83 -19.53
CA ASP A 58 -6.72 -10.26 -19.75
C ASP A 58 -8.04 -10.96 -20.10
N VAL A 59 -8.74 -10.44 -21.11
CA VAL A 59 -9.97 -11.04 -21.64
C VAL A 59 -9.75 -11.59 -23.05
N GLU A 60 -10.36 -12.74 -23.34
CA GLU A 60 -10.26 -13.39 -24.65
C GLU A 60 -10.73 -12.45 -25.76
N GLY A 61 -9.85 -12.20 -26.74
CA GLY A 61 -10.13 -11.34 -27.89
C GLY A 61 -9.55 -9.93 -27.83
N VAL A 62 -8.82 -9.56 -26.77
CA VAL A 62 -8.03 -8.32 -26.75
C VAL A 62 -6.74 -8.50 -27.54
N GLU A 63 -6.39 -7.47 -28.32
CA GLU A 63 -5.19 -7.44 -29.14
C GLU A 63 -3.94 -7.45 -28.26
N ILE A 64 -3.12 -8.50 -28.39
CA ILE A 64 -1.83 -8.61 -27.71
C ILE A 64 -0.84 -7.71 -28.46
N VAL A 65 -0.50 -6.57 -27.86
CA VAL A 65 0.53 -5.66 -28.39
C VAL A 65 1.91 -6.15 -27.95
N ASP A 66 2.78 -6.44 -28.92
CA ASP A 66 4.16 -6.87 -28.65
C ASP A 66 4.97 -5.71 -28.05
N TYR A 67 5.84 -6.01 -27.08
CA TYR A 67 6.62 -5.01 -26.34
C TYR A 67 7.52 -4.15 -27.25
N LYS A 68 7.83 -4.66 -28.45
CA LYS A 68 8.64 -3.98 -29.48
C LYS A 68 7.93 -2.83 -30.15
N ASP A 69 6.60 -2.82 -30.14
CA ASP A 69 5.80 -1.74 -30.74
C ASP A 69 5.52 -0.60 -29.76
N VAL A 70 5.86 -0.79 -28.47
CA VAL A 70 5.75 0.24 -27.44
C VAL A 70 7.00 1.12 -27.46
N LYS A 71 6.89 2.32 -28.03
CA LYS A 71 7.97 3.32 -27.99
C LYS A 71 8.03 4.01 -26.63
N TRP A 72 8.91 3.52 -25.76
CA TRP A 72 9.27 4.20 -24.52
C TRP A 72 10.21 5.37 -24.81
N ARG A 73 9.91 6.56 -24.29
CA ARG A 73 10.87 7.67 -24.25
C ARG A 73 11.68 7.55 -22.96
N CYS A 74 13.00 7.43 -23.10
CA CYS A 74 13.96 7.55 -22.01
C CYS A 74 14.15 9.02 -21.61
#